data_AF-A0AB34FHC1-F1
#
_entry.id   AF-A0AB34FHC1-F1
#
_cell.length_a   1.000
_cell.length_b   1.000
_cell.length_c   1.000
_cell.angle_alpha   90.00
_cell.angle_beta   90.00
_cell.angle_gamma   90.00
#
_symmetry.space_group_name_H-M   'P 1'
#
loop_
_entity.id
_entity.type
_entity.pdbx_description
1 polymer ?
#
loop_
_entity_poly.entity_id
_entity_poly.type
_entity_poly.pdbx_seq_one_letter_code
_entity_poly.pdbx_strand_id
1 'polypeptide(L)'
;MTSTSNGLVIVHHTASCYGGPGGHPYKSLLFQTTSPLARYSLLCFHGLNQSFFMGLFFWISGRLSAHSIRKSDEDKSRTRWDFAKGRLLRLGLPSLVYTIAIHPMVLMTAQPTLEKTKIKKLLATYYSAINGATGPVWYTATLLLFDLVLAVLLPRPAELDRGSRENLSKASRVPKIPRWYDLSRLYGWIAVAGISFLVRLHYPGRTRLRFIALQPAFAPQYIFATILSGIHNRSRHNTR
;
A
#
# COMPACT_ATOMS: atom_id res chain seq x y z
N MET A 1 -2.43 -19.87 -4.53
CA MET A 1 -1.75 -18.80 -3.75
C MET A 1 -2.67 -17.65 -3.34
N THR A 2 -3.83 -17.45 -3.97
CA THR A 2 -4.77 -16.35 -3.64
C THR A 2 -5.60 -16.60 -2.37
N SER A 3 -5.90 -17.86 -2.03
CA SER A 3 -6.69 -18.18 -0.83
C SER A 3 -5.94 -17.96 0.49
N THR A 4 -4.60 -18.12 0.50
CA THR A 4 -3.79 -18.00 1.72
C THR A 4 -3.56 -16.54 2.12
N SER A 5 -3.42 -15.62 1.16
CA SER A 5 -3.20 -14.20 1.45
C SER A 5 -4.43 -13.53 2.08
N ASN A 6 -5.63 -13.88 1.60
CA ASN A 6 -6.88 -13.32 2.12
C ASN A 6 -7.18 -13.83 3.53
N GLY A 7 -6.93 -15.11 3.79
CA GLY A 7 -7.04 -15.68 5.13
C GLY A 7 -6.16 -14.94 6.14
N LEU A 8 -4.94 -14.56 5.74
CA LEU A 8 -4.03 -13.83 6.61
C LEU A 8 -4.52 -12.39 6.92
N VAL A 9 -5.16 -11.70 5.96
CA VAL A 9 -5.84 -10.40 6.21
C VAL A 9 -6.91 -10.56 7.29
N ILE A 10 -7.75 -11.59 7.14
CA ILE A 10 -8.87 -11.85 8.05
C ILE A 10 -8.33 -12.14 9.45
N VAL A 11 -7.37 -13.05 9.59
CA VAL A 11 -6.80 -13.40 10.90
C VAL A 11 -6.09 -12.20 11.55
N HIS A 12 -5.40 -11.35 10.76
CA HIS A 12 -4.76 -10.13 11.26
C HIS A 12 -5.77 -9.13 11.87
N HIS A 13 -6.86 -8.85 11.15
CA HIS A 13 -7.90 -7.94 11.64
C HIS A 13 -8.72 -8.57 12.78
N THR A 14 -8.98 -9.87 12.75
CA THR A 14 -9.58 -10.60 13.87
C THR A 14 -8.70 -10.48 15.11
N ALA A 15 -7.39 -10.72 15.00
CA ALA A 15 -6.44 -10.56 16.10
C ALA A 15 -6.49 -9.16 16.73
N SER A 16 -6.71 -8.11 15.93
CA SER A 16 -6.88 -6.73 16.42
C SER A 16 -8.12 -6.55 17.32
N CYS A 17 -9.21 -7.27 17.02
CA CYS A 17 -10.46 -7.17 17.79
C CYS A 17 -10.40 -7.90 19.15
N TYR A 18 -9.51 -8.89 19.30
CA TYR A 18 -9.45 -9.78 20.46
C TYR A 18 -8.25 -9.56 21.40
N GLY A 19 -7.35 -8.61 21.12
CA GLY A 19 -6.26 -8.29 22.06
C GLY A 19 -4.97 -7.80 21.42
N GLY A 20 -4.84 -7.93 20.10
CA GLY A 20 -3.69 -7.47 19.33
C GLY A 20 -3.62 -5.94 19.18
N PRO A 21 -2.43 -5.39 18.89
CA PRO A 21 -2.26 -3.97 18.61
C PRO A 21 -2.99 -3.58 17.32
N GLY A 22 -3.87 -2.58 17.38
CA GLY A 22 -4.64 -2.14 16.22
C GLY A 22 -5.74 -1.14 16.58
N GLY A 23 -6.24 -0.41 15.59
CA GLY A 23 -7.29 0.60 15.76
C GLY A 23 -8.60 0.19 15.11
N HIS A 24 -9.15 -0.97 15.48
CA HIS A 24 -10.46 -1.39 14.98
C HIS A 24 -11.59 -0.72 15.79
N PRO A 25 -12.67 -0.24 15.15
CA PRO A 25 -13.81 0.36 15.84
C PRO A 25 -14.49 -0.59 16.83
N TYR A 26 -14.53 -1.88 16.47
CA TYR A 26 -15.07 -2.93 17.30
C TYR A 26 -13.97 -3.62 18.10
N LYS A 27 -14.21 -3.79 19.40
CA LYS A 27 -13.39 -4.62 20.28
C LYS A 27 -14.30 -5.60 21.01
N SER A 28 -13.88 -6.86 21.06
CA SER A 28 -14.58 -7.87 21.84
C SER A 28 -14.56 -7.50 23.32
N LEU A 29 -15.60 -7.88 24.07
CA LEU A 29 -15.62 -7.77 25.53
C LEU A 29 -14.43 -8.52 26.17
N LEU A 30 -13.97 -9.58 25.51
CA LEU A 30 -12.81 -10.37 25.92
C LEU A 30 -11.47 -9.64 25.77
N PHE A 31 -11.43 -8.50 25.06
CA PHE A 31 -10.22 -7.68 24.91
C PHE A 31 -9.71 -7.18 26.28
N GLN A 32 -10.62 -6.89 27.21
CA GLN A 32 -10.27 -6.41 28.55
C GLN A 32 -9.76 -7.54 29.46
N THR A 33 -10.24 -8.77 29.25
CA THR A 33 -9.91 -9.96 30.04
C THR A 33 -8.84 -10.83 29.40
N THR A 34 -8.23 -10.39 28.28
CA THR A 34 -7.20 -11.17 27.58
C THR A 34 -5.96 -11.34 28.45
N SER A 35 -5.54 -12.58 28.68
CA SER A 35 -4.35 -12.89 29.47
C SER A 35 -3.08 -12.24 28.89
N PRO A 36 -2.08 -11.88 29.71
CA PRO A 36 -0.83 -11.29 29.22
C PRO A 36 -0.16 -12.16 28.15
N LEU A 37 -0.13 -13.48 28.35
CA LEU A 37 0.46 -14.43 27.39
C LEU A 37 -0.23 -14.35 26.02
N ALA A 38 -1.56 -14.34 25.98
CA ALA A 38 -2.31 -14.21 24.72
C ALA A 38 -2.05 -12.85 24.05
N ARG A 39 -1.94 -11.75 24.82
CA ARG A 39 -1.61 -10.42 24.27
C ARG A 39 -0.22 -10.38 23.66
N TYR A 40 0.78 -10.99 24.31
CA TYR A 40 2.13 -11.09 23.76
C TYR A 40 2.16 -11.91 22.47
N SER A 41 1.48 -13.06 22.43
CA SER A 41 1.37 -13.87 21.21
C SER A 41 0.72 -13.11 20.05
N LEU A 42 -0.37 -12.36 20.32
CA LEU A 42 -1.05 -11.52 19.32
C LEU A 42 -0.19 -10.33 18.87
N LEU A 43 0.62 -9.77 19.77
CA LEU A 43 1.59 -8.71 19.45
C LEU A 43 2.70 -9.25 18.54
N CYS A 44 3.29 -10.39 18.87
CA CYS A 44 4.31 -11.04 18.04
C CYS A 44 3.74 -11.39 16.65
N PHE A 45 2.54 -11.96 16.60
CA PHE A 45 1.84 -12.23 15.34
C PHE A 45 1.60 -10.96 14.52
N HIS A 46 1.18 -9.85 15.14
CA HIS A 46 1.03 -8.56 14.47
C HIS A 46 2.36 -8.03 13.93
N GLY A 47 3.41 -8.06 14.76
CA GLY A 47 4.75 -7.60 14.37
C GLY A 47 5.31 -8.41 13.20
N LEU A 48 5.17 -9.73 13.24
CA LEU A 48 5.58 -10.62 12.16
C LEU A 48 4.80 -10.31 10.88
N ASN A 49 3.46 -10.22 10.94
CA ASN A 49 2.68 -9.85 9.77
C ASN A 49 3.04 -8.47 9.22
N GLN A 50 3.13 -7.45 10.08
CA GLN A 50 3.47 -6.10 9.65
C GLN A 50 4.87 -6.00 9.02
N SER A 51 5.78 -6.94 9.32
CA SER A 51 7.13 -6.92 8.77
C SER A 51 7.21 -7.26 7.27
N PHE A 52 6.28 -8.06 6.73
CA PHE A 52 6.32 -8.48 5.31
C PHE A 52 5.01 -8.28 4.55
N PHE A 53 3.87 -8.39 5.24
CA PHE A 53 2.56 -8.53 4.61
C PHE A 53 2.21 -7.37 3.69
N MET A 54 2.23 -6.14 4.22
CA MET A 54 1.93 -4.95 3.45
C MET A 54 2.96 -4.72 2.33
N GLY A 55 4.24 -4.98 2.60
CA GLY A 55 5.31 -4.88 1.60
C GLY A 55 5.11 -5.83 0.41
N LEU A 56 4.68 -7.06 0.67
CA LEU A 56 4.36 -8.05 -0.37
C LEU A 56 3.19 -7.57 -1.24
N PHE A 57 2.12 -7.04 -0.64
CA PHE A 57 0.99 -6.49 -1.40
C PHE A 57 1.38 -5.30 -2.29
N PHE A 58 2.20 -4.37 -1.78
CA PHE A 58 2.71 -3.26 -2.58
C PHE A 58 3.65 -3.71 -3.70
N TRP A 59 4.44 -4.76 -3.48
CA TRP A 59 5.28 -5.36 -4.52
C TRP A 59 4.44 -6.01 -5.64
N ILE A 60 3.45 -6.83 -5.28
CA ILE A 60 2.55 -7.47 -6.25
C ILE A 60 1.81 -6.38 -7.03
N SER A 61 1.24 -5.40 -6.33
CA SER A 61 0.48 -4.32 -6.95
C SER A 61 1.36 -3.47 -7.87
N GLY A 62 2.60 -3.15 -7.47
CA GLY A 62 3.56 -2.45 -8.31
C GLY A 62 3.87 -3.17 -9.62
N ARG A 63 3.98 -4.51 -9.61
CA ARG A 63 4.14 -5.31 -10.84
C ARG A 63 2.93 -5.18 -11.76
N LEU A 64 1.73 -5.31 -11.21
CA LEU A 64 0.48 -5.22 -11.96
C LEU A 64 0.27 -3.82 -12.54
N SER A 65 0.64 -2.78 -11.79
CA SER A 65 0.54 -1.38 -12.22
C SER A 65 1.56 -1.07 -13.33
N ALA A 66 2.81 -1.50 -13.18
CA ALA A 66 3.82 -1.37 -14.23
C ALA A 66 3.38 -2.06 -15.54
N HIS A 67 2.81 -3.26 -15.45
CA HIS A 67 2.26 -3.97 -16.61
C HIS A 67 1.09 -3.21 -17.25
N SER A 68 0.17 -2.69 -16.42
CA SER A 68 -0.99 -1.93 -16.89
C SER A 68 -0.60 -0.62 -17.59
N ILE A 69 0.38 0.10 -17.06
CA ILE A 69 0.89 1.36 -17.63
C ILE A 69 1.50 1.07 -19.01
N ARG A 70 2.34 0.05 -19.14
CA ARG A 70 2.93 -0.32 -20.44
C ARG A 70 1.88 -0.69 -21.47
N LYS A 71 0.89 -1.50 -21.10
CA LYS A 71 -0.22 -1.84 -22.00
C LYS A 71 -0.99 -0.59 -22.44
N SER A 72 -1.14 0.39 -21.55
CA SER A 72 -1.73 1.69 -21.90
C SER A 72 -0.85 2.51 -22.83
N ASP A 73 0.47 2.43 -22.71
CA ASP A 73 1.41 3.16 -23.58
C ASP A 73 1.58 2.50 -24.96
N GLU A 74 1.41 1.17 -25.06
CA GLU A 74 1.43 0.42 -26.33
C GLU A 74 0.17 0.69 -27.18
N ASP A 75 -0.97 0.94 -26.53
CA ASP A 75 -2.22 1.28 -27.17
C ASP A 75 -2.26 2.77 -27.53
N LYS A 76 -2.11 3.10 -28.82
CA LYS A 76 -2.14 4.49 -29.33
C LYS A 76 -3.43 5.25 -28.99
N SER A 77 -4.53 4.54 -28.68
CA SER A 77 -5.81 5.15 -28.32
C SER A 77 -5.91 5.55 -26.84
N ARG A 78 -4.97 5.10 -26.00
CA ARG A 78 -5.00 5.31 -24.55
C ARG A 78 -3.87 6.20 -24.08
N THR A 79 -4.21 7.15 -23.21
CA THR A 79 -3.23 8.04 -22.60
C THR A 79 -2.96 7.58 -21.17
N ARG A 80 -1.78 7.92 -20.62
CA ARG A 80 -1.50 7.76 -19.18
C ARG A 80 -2.51 8.49 -18.29
N TRP A 81 -3.15 9.53 -18.81
CA TRP A 81 -4.27 10.19 -18.17
C TRP A 81 -5.49 9.27 -18.00
N ASP A 82 -5.80 8.46 -19.01
CA ASP A 82 -6.91 7.49 -18.94
C ASP A 82 -6.61 6.38 -17.93
N PHE A 83 -5.34 5.95 -17.84
CA PHE A 83 -4.89 5.06 -16.77
C PHE A 83 -5.09 5.70 -15.38
N ALA A 84 -4.62 6.94 -15.20
CA ALA A 84 -4.76 7.66 -13.93
C ALA A 84 -6.22 7.86 -13.54
N LYS A 85 -7.07 8.28 -14.48
CA LYS A 85 -8.53 8.44 -14.29
C LYS A 85 -9.19 7.12 -13.94
N GLY A 86 -8.86 6.04 -14.65
CA GLY A 86 -9.36 4.70 -14.36
C GLY A 86 -8.99 4.22 -12.96
N ARG A 87 -7.75 4.48 -12.51
CA ARG A 87 -7.30 4.16 -11.15
C ARG A 87 -7.97 5.04 -10.10
N LEU A 88 -8.13 6.33 -10.37
CA LEU A 88 -8.83 7.26 -9.47
C LEU A 88 -10.28 6.84 -9.25
N LEU A 89 -10.99 6.43 -10.30
CA LEU A 89 -12.38 5.97 -10.20
C LEU A 89 -12.52 4.61 -9.51
N ARG A 90 -11.55 3.70 -9.66
CA ARG A 90 -11.60 2.36 -9.07
C ARG A 90 -11.06 2.29 -7.64
N LEU A 91 -10.12 3.15 -7.28
CA LEU A 91 -9.46 3.15 -5.98
C LEU A 91 -9.79 4.40 -5.17
N GLY A 92 -9.71 5.58 -5.80
CA GLY A 92 -9.96 6.86 -5.13
C GLY A 92 -11.42 7.06 -4.75
N LEU A 93 -12.35 6.87 -5.69
CA LEU A 93 -13.78 7.04 -5.43
C LEU A 93 -14.29 6.10 -4.32
N PRO A 94 -13.99 4.77 -4.34
CA PRO A 94 -14.36 3.91 -3.21
C PRO A 94 -13.71 4.31 -1.89
N SER A 95 -12.45 4.78 -1.90
CA SER A 95 -11.76 5.26 -0.70
C SER A 95 -12.44 6.51 -0.12
N LEU A 96 -12.90 7.41 -0.99
CA LEU A 96 -13.62 8.63 -0.61
C LEU A 96 -14.99 8.28 -0.02
N VAL A 97 -15.78 7.46 -0.72
CA VAL A 97 -17.10 7.01 -0.27
C VAL A 97 -17.01 6.29 1.07
N TYR A 98 -16.01 5.41 1.22
CA TYR A 98 -15.80 4.72 2.49
C TYR A 98 -15.48 5.70 3.62
N THR A 99 -14.57 6.63 3.38
CA THR A 99 -14.16 7.60 4.40
C THR A 99 -15.33 8.50 4.82
N ILE A 100 -16.10 9.02 3.86
CA ILE A 100 -17.17 9.99 4.16
C ILE A 100 -18.43 9.31 4.69
N ALA A 101 -18.85 8.18 4.12
CA ALA A 101 -20.14 7.56 4.46
C ALA A 101 -19.98 6.30 5.31
N ILE A 102 -19.17 5.34 4.86
CA ILE A 102 -19.17 3.99 5.46
C ILE A 102 -18.48 3.99 6.83
N HIS A 103 -17.32 4.63 6.96
CA HIS A 103 -16.56 4.66 8.20
C HIS A 103 -17.35 5.28 9.36
N PRO A 104 -17.99 6.46 9.24
CA PRO A 104 -18.82 6.98 10.32
C PRO A 104 -20.01 6.07 10.64
N MET A 105 -20.64 5.42 9.65
CA MET A 105 -21.68 4.42 9.91
C MET A 105 -21.15 3.24 10.74
N VAL A 106 -19.96 2.74 10.44
CA VAL A 106 -19.30 1.67 11.23
C VAL A 106 -19.04 2.16 12.66
N LEU A 107 -18.61 3.40 12.85
CA LEU A 107 -18.41 3.98 14.19
C LEU A 107 -19.74 4.08 14.96
N MET A 108 -20.85 4.37 14.29
CA MET A 108 -22.19 4.41 14.90
C MET A 108 -22.63 3.02 15.33
N THR A 109 -22.44 1.99 14.50
CA THR A 109 -22.78 0.60 14.86
C THR A 109 -21.92 0.04 15.98
N ALA A 110 -20.72 0.59 16.19
CA ALA A 110 -19.84 0.21 17.29
C ALA A 110 -20.25 0.84 18.63
N GLN A 111 -21.19 1.79 18.66
CA GLN A 111 -21.67 2.37 19.92
C GLN A 111 -22.62 1.40 20.65
N PRO A 112 -22.46 1.22 21.97
CA PRO A 112 -23.32 0.33 22.74
C PRO A 112 -24.77 0.85 22.86
N THR A 113 -24.99 2.16 22.66
CA THR A 113 -26.31 2.79 22.71
C THR A 113 -26.45 3.83 21.59
N LEU A 114 -27.61 3.88 20.93
CA LEU A 114 -27.92 4.82 19.85
C LEU A 114 -28.53 6.11 20.38
N GLU A 115 -27.87 6.73 21.35
CA GLU A 115 -28.32 8.01 21.90
C GLU A 115 -28.04 9.15 20.92
N LYS A 116 -29.07 9.93 20.56
CA LYS A 116 -28.98 10.98 19.53
C LYS A 116 -27.87 12.01 19.80
N THR A 117 -27.69 12.40 21.06
CA THR A 117 -26.66 13.34 21.52
C THR A 117 -25.24 12.79 21.33
N LYS A 118 -25.00 11.54 21.73
CA LYS A 118 -23.71 10.84 21.56
C LYS A 118 -23.36 10.65 20.09
N ILE A 119 -24.32 10.23 19.27
CA ILE A 119 -24.12 10.06 17.83
C ILE A 119 -23.81 11.39 17.14
N LYS A 120 -24.54 12.47 17.47
CA LYS A 120 -24.24 13.81 16.94
C LYS A 120 -22.83 14.26 17.30
N LYS A 121 -22.42 14.10 18.56
CA LYS A 121 -21.06 14.46 19.02
C LYS A 121 -19.98 13.62 18.33
N LEU A 122 -20.23 12.31 18.16
CA LEU A 122 -19.33 11.39 17.47
C LEU A 122 -19.12 11.82 16.01
N LEU A 123 -20.20 12.09 15.28
CA LEU A 123 -20.14 12.53 13.88
C LEU A 123 -19.47 13.91 13.76
N ALA A 124 -19.82 14.87 14.63
CA ALA A 124 -19.19 16.19 14.63
C ALA A 124 -17.68 16.09 14.86
N THR A 125 -17.25 15.30 15.85
CA THR A 125 -15.83 15.04 16.14
C THR A 125 -15.14 14.34 14.96
N TYR A 126 -15.83 13.38 14.33
CA TYR A 126 -15.30 12.65 13.17
C TYR A 126 -15.05 13.58 11.99
N TYR A 127 -16.05 14.35 11.57
CA TYR A 127 -15.94 15.27 10.43
C TYR A 127 -15.04 16.47 10.72
N SER A 128 -14.86 16.89 11.98
CA SER A 128 -13.86 17.92 12.32
C SER A 128 -12.42 17.39 12.32
N ALA A 129 -12.24 16.08 12.54
CA ALA A 129 -10.92 15.44 12.63
C ALA A 129 -10.49 14.73 11.34
N ILE A 130 -11.40 14.55 10.38
CA ILE A 130 -11.12 13.90 9.10
C ILE A 130 -10.01 14.66 8.36
N ASN A 131 -8.94 13.95 8.00
CA ASN A 131 -7.75 14.56 7.42
C ASN A 131 -7.16 13.75 6.25
N GLY A 132 -7.95 12.87 5.63
CA GLY A 132 -7.50 11.99 4.55
C GLY A 132 -8.23 10.66 4.55
N ALA A 133 -7.67 9.68 3.83
CA ALA A 133 -8.19 8.31 3.81
C ALA A 133 -8.20 7.72 5.23
N THR A 134 -9.37 7.29 5.71
CA THR A 134 -9.55 6.84 7.10
C THR A 134 -10.03 5.40 7.17
N GLY A 135 -9.44 4.61 8.08
CA GLY A 135 -9.74 3.19 8.20
C GLY A 135 -9.00 2.36 7.14
N PRO A 136 -9.51 1.19 6.71
CA PRO A 136 -8.80 0.24 5.84
C PRO A 136 -8.46 0.78 4.44
N VAL A 137 -9.12 1.86 4.00
CA VAL A 137 -8.90 2.47 2.67
C VAL A 137 -7.60 3.26 2.55
N TRP A 138 -6.84 3.38 3.65
CA TRP A 138 -5.48 3.92 3.60
C TRP A 138 -4.59 3.16 2.60
N TYR A 139 -4.77 1.84 2.48
CA TYR A 139 -4.01 1.01 1.57
C TYR A 139 -4.32 1.36 0.10
N THR A 140 -5.60 1.46 -0.26
CA THR A 140 -6.04 1.80 -1.62
C THR A 140 -5.64 3.23 -1.99
N ALA A 141 -5.68 4.17 -1.05
CA ALA A 141 -5.20 5.53 -1.25
C ALA A 141 -3.67 5.58 -1.46
N THR A 142 -2.90 4.82 -0.67
CA THR A 142 -1.44 4.71 -0.85
C THR A 142 -1.10 4.06 -2.19
N LEU A 143 -1.83 3.01 -2.56
CA LEU A 143 -1.63 2.33 -3.84
C LEU A 143 -1.93 3.25 -5.02
N LEU A 144 -3.00 4.06 -4.93
CA LEU A 144 -3.29 5.07 -5.94
C LEU A 144 -2.14 6.06 -6.08
N LEU A 145 -1.59 6.58 -4.98
CA LEU A 145 -0.43 7.48 -5.04
C LEU A 145 0.75 6.81 -5.74
N PHE A 146 1.07 5.58 -5.39
CA PHE A 146 2.16 4.83 -6.00
C PHE A 146 1.93 4.55 -7.48
N ASP A 147 0.70 4.21 -7.87
CA ASP A 147 0.31 4.02 -9.27
C ASP A 147 0.50 5.30 -10.08
N LEU A 148 0.13 6.46 -9.52
CA LEU A 148 0.30 7.77 -10.17
C LEU A 148 1.78 8.15 -10.27
N VAL A 149 2.55 7.98 -9.19
CA VAL A 149 4.01 8.23 -9.20
C VAL A 149 4.69 7.34 -10.23
N LEU A 150 4.35 6.05 -10.28
CA LEU A 150 4.91 5.11 -11.25
C LEU A 150 4.53 5.48 -12.69
N ALA A 151 3.31 5.96 -12.91
CA ALA A 151 2.85 6.46 -14.22
C ALA A 151 3.56 7.74 -14.66
N VAL A 152 4.17 8.51 -13.75
CA VAL A 152 5.01 9.65 -14.09
C VAL A 152 6.46 9.21 -14.31
N LEU A 153 7.00 8.34 -13.44
CA LEU A 153 8.41 7.95 -13.44
C LEU A 153 8.80 6.96 -14.54
N LEU A 154 7.88 6.12 -15.02
CA LEU A 154 8.22 5.15 -16.07
C LEU A 154 8.41 5.87 -17.42
N PRO A 155 9.51 5.68 -18.16
CA PRO A 155 9.68 6.30 -19.49
C PRO A 155 8.65 5.77 -20.50
N ARG A 156 8.26 6.59 -21.49
CA ARG A 156 7.33 6.17 -22.55
C ARG A 156 8.04 5.29 -23.58
N PRO A 157 7.42 4.20 -24.07
CA PRO A 157 8.00 3.36 -25.12
C PRO A 157 8.36 4.13 -26.40
N ALA A 158 7.56 5.12 -26.79
CA ALA A 158 7.82 5.95 -27.99
C ALA A 158 9.08 6.83 -27.86
N GLU A 159 9.46 7.20 -26.63
CA GLU A 159 10.70 7.93 -26.34
C GLU A 159 11.93 7.01 -26.41
N LEU A 160 11.74 5.74 -26.01
CA LEU A 160 12.76 4.71 -26.09
C LEU A 160 13.01 4.25 -27.53
N ASP A 161 11.98 4.20 -28.38
CA ASP A 161 12.14 3.73 -29.76
C ASP A 161 12.95 4.71 -30.63
N ARG A 162 12.90 6.02 -30.33
CA ARG A 162 13.77 7.02 -30.98
C ARG A 162 15.25 6.86 -30.60
N GLY A 163 15.55 6.58 -29.33
CA GLY A 163 16.94 6.36 -28.88
C GLY A 163 17.45 4.93 -29.11
N SER A 164 16.55 3.93 -29.17
CA SER A 164 16.92 2.54 -29.40
C SER A 164 17.08 2.21 -30.87
N ARG A 165 16.37 2.81 -31.83
CA ARG A 165 16.63 2.55 -33.27
C ARG A 165 18.03 2.99 -33.71
N GLU A 166 18.59 4.03 -33.10
CA GLU A 166 19.97 4.44 -33.31
C GLU A 166 20.98 3.43 -32.71
N ASN A 167 20.64 2.82 -31.57
CA ASN A 167 21.50 1.87 -30.84
C ASN A 167 21.30 0.38 -31.19
N LEU A 168 20.15 0.00 -31.78
CA LEU A 168 19.80 -1.36 -32.23
C LEU A 168 20.65 -1.79 -33.43
N SER A 169 21.17 -0.84 -34.20
CA SER A 169 22.19 -1.12 -35.23
C SER A 169 23.52 -1.61 -34.65
N LYS A 170 23.78 -1.42 -33.34
CA LYS A 170 25.04 -1.76 -32.66
C LYS A 170 24.94 -2.84 -31.57
N ALA A 171 23.74 -3.22 -31.12
CA ALA A 171 23.59 -4.02 -29.89
C ALA A 171 22.74 -5.30 -30.06
N SER A 172 23.30 -6.32 -30.72
CA SER A 172 22.80 -7.71 -30.68
C SER A 172 23.17 -8.42 -29.35
N ARG A 173 22.95 -7.77 -28.20
CA ARG A 173 23.27 -8.35 -26.88
C ARG A 173 22.08 -8.22 -25.95
N VAL A 174 21.68 -9.37 -25.41
CA VAL A 174 20.70 -9.53 -24.32
C VAL A 174 20.83 -8.36 -23.34
N PRO A 175 19.75 -7.62 -23.04
CA PRO A 175 19.80 -6.47 -22.16
C PRO A 175 20.30 -6.91 -20.78
N LYS A 176 21.53 -6.52 -20.43
CA LYS A 176 22.14 -6.82 -19.14
C LYS A 176 21.30 -6.14 -18.05
N ILE A 177 20.80 -6.96 -17.13
CA ILE A 177 20.19 -6.46 -15.90
C ILE A 177 21.24 -5.55 -15.22
N PRO A 178 20.89 -4.30 -14.87
CA PRO A 178 21.86 -3.39 -14.29
C PRO A 178 22.42 -3.97 -12.98
N ARG A 179 23.74 -3.90 -12.77
CA ARG A 179 24.41 -4.45 -11.57
C ARG A 179 23.79 -3.94 -10.26
N TRP A 180 23.31 -2.69 -10.25
CA TRP A 180 22.60 -2.10 -9.11
C TRP A 180 21.25 -2.78 -8.81
N TYR A 181 20.57 -3.33 -9.82
CA TYR A 181 19.33 -4.08 -9.62
C TYR A 181 19.61 -5.39 -8.88
N ASP A 182 20.66 -6.14 -9.28
CA ASP A 182 21.03 -7.39 -8.59
C ASP A 182 21.50 -7.14 -7.16
N LEU A 183 22.30 -6.10 -6.94
CA LEU A 183 22.69 -5.62 -5.61
C LEU A 183 21.47 -5.23 -4.77
N SER A 184 20.53 -4.48 -5.34
CA SER A 184 19.29 -4.08 -4.64
C SER A 184 18.38 -5.28 -4.33
N ARG A 185 18.32 -6.27 -5.22
CA ARG A 185 17.55 -7.52 -5.00
C ARG A 185 18.15 -8.33 -3.84
N LEU A 186 19.47 -8.37 -3.74
CA LEU A 186 20.18 -9.21 -2.77
C LEU A 186 20.32 -8.53 -1.39
N TYR A 187 20.62 -7.23 -1.37
CA TYR A 187 20.94 -6.49 -0.14
C TYR A 187 19.99 -5.33 0.18
N GLY A 188 19.08 -4.97 -0.74
CA GLY A 188 18.17 -3.83 -0.56
C GLY A 188 17.26 -3.97 0.66
N TRP A 189 16.93 -5.18 1.08
CA TRP A 189 16.15 -5.42 2.30
C TRP A 189 16.88 -4.95 3.57
N ILE A 190 18.23 -5.04 3.61
CA ILE A 190 19.05 -4.57 4.74
C ILE A 190 19.01 -3.05 4.80
N ALA A 191 19.22 -2.39 3.66
CA ALA A 191 19.16 -0.93 3.57
C ALA A 191 17.76 -0.41 3.96
N VAL A 192 16.70 -1.06 3.47
CA VAL A 192 15.31 -0.73 3.82
C VAL A 192 15.04 -0.95 5.30
N ALA A 193 15.54 -2.04 5.90
CA ALA A 193 15.39 -2.30 7.32
C ALA A 193 16.10 -1.22 8.16
N GLY A 194 17.34 -0.86 7.79
CA GLY A 194 18.09 0.21 8.44
C GLY A 194 17.41 1.57 8.33
N ILE A 195 16.97 1.97 7.14
CA ILE A 195 16.23 3.22 6.94
C ILE A 195 14.91 3.21 7.72
N SER A 196 14.17 2.10 7.70
CA SER A 196 12.93 1.98 8.46
C SER A 196 13.16 2.07 9.97
N PHE A 197 14.29 1.55 10.46
CA PHE A 197 14.71 1.69 11.85
C PHE A 197 15.02 3.15 12.19
N LEU A 198 15.81 3.84 11.37
CA LEU A 198 16.14 5.26 11.57
C LEU A 198 14.88 6.15 11.55
N VAL A 199 13.97 5.90 10.61
CA VAL A 199 12.69 6.63 10.54
C VAL A 199 11.84 6.38 11.79
N ARG A 200 11.90 5.18 12.39
CA ARG A 200 11.19 4.88 13.65
C ARG A 200 11.75 5.62 14.86
N LEU A 201 13.05 5.96 14.86
CA LEU A 201 13.65 6.76 15.93
C LEU A 201 13.06 8.18 15.96
N HIS A 202 12.79 8.77 14.79
CA HIS A 202 12.25 10.12 14.69
C HIS A 202 10.71 10.15 14.69
N TYR A 203 10.07 9.16 14.07
CA TYR A 203 8.62 9.04 14.00
C TYR A 203 8.18 7.75 14.71
N PRO A 204 7.85 7.80 16.01
CA PRO A 204 7.34 6.62 16.71
C PRO A 204 6.06 6.12 16.02
N GLY A 205 5.84 4.79 16.04
CA GLY A 205 4.91 4.03 15.17
C GLY A 205 3.41 4.41 15.19
N ARG A 206 3.05 5.50 15.88
CA ARG A 206 1.71 6.10 15.87
C ARG A 206 1.57 7.31 14.95
N THR A 207 2.67 7.85 14.41
CA THR A 207 2.58 8.97 13.46
C THR A 207 2.02 8.47 12.13
N ARG A 208 0.95 9.11 11.66
CA ARG A 208 0.34 8.84 10.35
C ARG A 208 0.44 10.11 9.51
N LEU A 209 0.89 9.98 8.27
CA LEU A 209 0.80 11.09 7.31
C LEU A 209 -0.66 11.48 7.16
N ARG A 210 -0.95 12.76 7.36
CA ARG A 210 -2.32 13.29 7.44
C ARG A 210 -3.18 12.79 6.27
N PHE A 211 -2.74 13.01 5.04
CA PHE A 211 -3.55 12.81 3.83
C PHE A 211 -3.88 11.35 3.46
N ILE A 212 -3.01 10.39 3.80
CA ILE A 212 -3.11 8.99 3.33
C ILE A 212 -3.21 8.01 4.51
N ALA A 213 -3.07 8.49 5.74
CA ALA A 213 -2.93 7.70 6.95
C ALA A 213 -1.76 6.69 6.93
N LEU A 214 -0.79 6.89 6.01
CA LEU A 214 0.41 6.06 5.89
C LEU A 214 1.33 6.26 7.09
N GLN A 215 1.76 5.17 7.71
CA GLN A 215 2.78 5.21 8.77
C GLN A 215 4.17 5.38 8.14
N PRO A 216 4.88 6.49 8.41
CA PRO A 216 6.21 6.75 7.84
C PRO A 216 7.21 5.62 8.12
N ALA A 217 7.07 4.96 9.28
CA ALA A 217 7.86 3.83 9.73
C ALA A 217 7.89 2.62 8.77
N PHE A 218 6.95 2.53 7.82
CA PHE A 218 6.88 1.45 6.84
C PHE A 218 6.97 1.96 5.39
N ALA A 219 6.96 3.28 5.18
CA ALA A 219 7.02 3.89 3.85
C ALA A 219 8.26 3.47 3.04
N PRO A 220 9.49 3.39 3.62
CA PRO A 220 10.67 2.96 2.88
C PRO A 220 10.51 1.56 2.26
N GLN A 221 9.89 0.64 3.01
CA GLN A 221 9.63 -0.71 2.55
C GLN A 221 8.66 -0.74 1.37
N TYR A 222 7.59 0.05 1.43
CA TYR A 222 6.57 0.06 0.39
C TYR A 222 7.08 0.70 -0.90
N ILE A 223 7.82 1.81 -0.78
CA ILE A 223 8.45 2.50 -1.91
C ILE A 223 9.44 1.58 -2.60
N PHE A 224 10.33 0.94 -1.83
CA PHE A 224 11.31 0.00 -2.37
C PHE A 224 10.64 -1.17 -3.11
N ALA A 225 9.60 -1.75 -2.52
CA ALA A 225 8.82 -2.84 -3.10
C ALA A 225 8.18 -2.44 -4.45
N THR A 226 7.57 -1.26 -4.53
CA THR A 226 6.93 -0.77 -5.76
C THR A 226 7.95 -0.42 -6.86
N ILE A 227 9.08 0.18 -6.50
CA ILE A 227 10.12 0.52 -7.49
C ILE A 227 10.78 -0.74 -8.04
N LEU A 228 11.20 -1.66 -7.16
CA LEU A 228 11.86 -2.90 -7.55
C LEU A 228 10.95 -3.76 -8.44
N SER A 229 9.66 -3.82 -8.12
CA SER A 229 8.68 -4.54 -8.94
C SER A 229 8.50 -3.94 -10.33
N GLY A 230 8.45 -2.61 -10.45
CA GLY A 230 8.37 -1.93 -11.73
C GLY A 230 9.58 -2.21 -12.63
N ILE A 231 10.79 -2.21 -12.04
CA ILE A 231 12.04 -2.47 -12.77
C ILE A 231 12.17 -3.94 -13.18
N HIS A 232 11.81 -4.89 -12.30
CA HIS A 232 11.87 -6.33 -12.64
C HIS A 232 11.03 -6.68 -13.86
N ASN A 233 9.87 -6.05 -14.01
CA ASN A 233 8.99 -6.30 -15.16
C ASN A 233 9.62 -5.83 -16.48
N ARG A 234 10.55 -4.85 -16.44
CA ARG A 234 11.30 -4.36 -17.61
C ARG A 234 12.26 -5.39 -18.17
N SER A 235 12.92 -6.20 -17.32
CA SER A 235 13.99 -7.09 -17.78
C SER A 235 13.49 -8.34 -18.50
N ARG A 236 12.27 -8.82 -18.20
CA ARG A 236 11.71 -10.06 -18.78
C ARG A 236 11.10 -9.88 -20.17
N HIS A 237 10.66 -8.67 -20.50
CA HIS A 237 9.97 -8.42 -21.77
C HIS A 237 10.94 -8.05 -22.90
N ASN A 238 12.15 -7.61 -22.56
CA ASN A 238 13.21 -7.27 -23.50
C ASN A 238 14.03 -8.51 -23.92
N THR A 239 13.59 -9.70 -23.50
CA THR A 239 14.18 -11.02 -23.77
C THR A 239 13.21 -11.96 -24.51
N ARG A 240 12.04 -11.46 -24.92
CA ARG A 240 11.07 -12.16 -25.78
C ARG A 240 10.88 -11.34 -27.04
#